data_AF-A0A2E4BD86-F1
#
_entry.id   AF-A0A2E4BD86-F1
#
_cell.length_a   1.000
_cell.length_b   1.000
_cell.length_c   1.000
_cell.angle_alpha   90.00
_cell.angle_beta   90.00
_cell.angle_gamma   90.00
#
_symmetry.space_group_name_H-M   'P 1'
#
loop_
_entity.id
_entity.type
_entity.pdbx_description
1 polymer ?
#
loop_
_entity_poly.entity_id
_entity_poly.type
_entity_poly.pdbx_seq_one_letter_code
_entity_poly.pdbx_strand_id
1 'polypeptide(L)'
;MEIAKKVSLTAFITLILFSLLRPAFSIFFGITLEAFQIMGGILFLRNGMRMLDSKTGRSRTTPAEQEESDESDDIAISPIGIPLIAGPGAITAAMLLSSQTPHLYSYLTLVFSIFFVLSLVYIILRYGNLLLRLLGTTGIRIIQILMGIILMVIAVQSIINGSLSIYNSQIIH
;
A
#
# COMPACT_ATOMS: atom_id res chain seq x y z
N MET A 1 8.54 -17.27 10.51
CA MET A 1 8.88 -16.05 11.29
C MET A 1 9.94 -15.21 10.61
N GLU A 2 10.97 -15.84 10.02
CA GLU A 2 11.97 -15.14 9.20
C GLU A 2 11.38 -14.42 7.98
N ILE A 3 10.37 -15.02 7.32
CA ILE A 3 9.67 -14.42 6.18
C ILE A 3 9.04 -13.07 6.56
N ALA A 4 8.31 -12.98 7.67
CA ALA A 4 7.67 -11.73 8.11
C ALA A 4 8.69 -10.61 8.42
N LYS A 5 9.84 -10.97 9.00
CA LYS A 5 10.93 -10.01 9.24
C LYS A 5 11.55 -9.53 7.92
N LYS A 6 11.88 -10.47 7.02
CA LYS A 6 12.45 -10.16 5.70
C LYS A 6 11.52 -9.23 4.91
N VAL A 7 10.23 -9.56 4.82
CA VAL A 7 9.24 -8.76 4.07
C VAL A 7 9.03 -7.37 4.68
N SER A 8 8.93 -7.25 6.01
CA SER A 8 8.79 -5.95 6.68
C SER A 8 10.02 -5.06 6.46
N LEU A 9 11.23 -5.64 6.54
CA LEU A 9 12.48 -4.92 6.30
C LEU A 9 12.62 -4.47 4.84
N THR A 10 12.31 -5.33 3.88
CA THR A 10 12.38 -4.98 2.46
C THR A 10 11.33 -3.93 2.09
N ALA A 11 10.13 -4.00 2.68
CA ALA A 11 9.11 -2.98 2.51
C ALA A 11 9.56 -1.63 3.11
N PHE A 12 10.18 -1.64 4.30
CA PHE A 12 10.75 -0.44 4.92
C PHE A 12 11.76 0.25 4.00
N ILE A 13 12.73 -0.52 3.50
CA ILE A 13 13.77 -0.01 2.60
C ILE A 13 13.14 0.56 1.33
N THR A 14 12.20 -0.17 0.72
CA THR A 14 11.52 0.26 -0.52
C THR A 14 10.74 1.56 -0.32
N LEU A 15 9.93 1.65 0.74
CA LEU A 15 9.11 2.85 1.00
C LEU A 15 9.97 4.08 1.31
N ILE A 16 11.05 3.92 2.10
CA ILE A 16 11.99 5.02 2.36
C ILE A 16 12.69 5.45 1.07
N LEU A 17 13.18 4.50 0.28
CA LEU A 17 13.86 4.80 -0.97
C LEU A 17 12.96 5.59 -1.93
N PHE A 18 11.74 5.11 -2.20
CA PHE A 18 10.81 5.81 -3.08
C PHE A 18 10.34 7.16 -2.54
N SER A 19 10.18 7.28 -1.22
CA SER A 19 9.86 8.54 -0.57
C SER A 19 10.98 9.58 -0.77
N LEU A 20 12.24 9.17 -0.63
CA LEU A 20 13.42 10.00 -0.91
C LEU A 20 13.59 10.35 -2.38
N LEU A 21 13.26 9.42 -3.28
CA LEU A 21 13.40 9.60 -4.73
C LEU A 21 12.33 10.53 -5.33
N ARG A 22 11.29 10.92 -4.58
CA ARG A 22 10.22 11.79 -5.09
C ARG A 22 10.72 13.06 -5.82
N PRO A 23 11.67 13.86 -5.28
CA PRO A 23 12.17 15.04 -5.98
C PRO A 23 12.90 14.68 -7.29
N ALA A 24 13.58 13.53 -7.32
CA ALA A 24 14.22 13.04 -8.53
C ALA A 24 13.18 12.70 -9.61
N PHE A 25 12.04 12.09 -9.26
CA PHE A 25 10.96 11.86 -10.23
C PHE A 25 10.43 13.15 -10.84
N SER A 26 10.35 14.23 -10.06
CA SER A 26 9.93 15.54 -10.55
C SER A 26 10.94 16.15 -11.53
N ILE A 27 12.25 16.03 -11.26
CA ILE A 27 13.31 16.62 -12.09
C ILE A 27 13.57 15.80 -13.37
N PHE A 28 13.64 14.48 -13.28
CA PHE A 28 14.00 13.61 -14.41
C PHE A 28 12.83 13.30 -15.34
N PHE A 29 11.62 13.10 -14.80
CA PHE A 29 10.45 12.72 -15.58
C PHE A 29 9.43 13.86 -15.76
N GLY A 30 9.63 15.01 -15.10
CA GLY A 30 8.66 16.11 -15.14
C GLY A 30 7.33 15.78 -14.44
N ILE A 31 7.29 14.71 -13.64
CA ILE A 31 6.05 14.24 -13.01
C ILE A 31 5.78 15.10 -11.77
N THR A 32 4.61 15.73 -11.74
CA THR A 32 4.19 16.58 -10.62
C THR A 32 3.62 15.76 -9.47
N LEU A 33 3.54 16.36 -8.28
CA LEU A 33 2.97 15.71 -7.10
C LEU A 33 1.49 15.35 -7.31
N GLU A 34 0.77 16.18 -8.04
CA GLU A 34 -0.64 16.03 -8.37
C GLU A 34 -0.87 14.79 -9.23
N ALA A 35 0.02 14.51 -10.17
CA ALA A 35 -0.02 13.28 -10.96
C ALA A 35 0.12 12.04 -10.07
N PHE A 36 1.02 12.05 -9.07
CA PHE A 36 1.13 10.98 -8.08
C PHE A 36 -0.13 10.85 -7.21
N GLN A 37 -0.77 11.97 -6.83
CA GLN A 37 -2.03 11.95 -6.08
C GLN A 37 -3.17 11.30 -6.85
N ILE A 38 -3.34 11.66 -8.12
CA ILE A 38 -4.37 11.11 -8.99
C ILE A 38 -4.10 9.61 -9.23
N MET A 39 -2.87 9.23 -9.55
CA MET A 39 -2.50 7.83 -9.76
C MET A 39 -2.66 6.99 -8.49
N GLY A 40 -2.28 7.53 -7.33
CA GLY A 40 -2.48 6.88 -6.03
C GLY A 40 -3.94 6.67 -5.71
N GLY A 41 -4.77 7.66 -5.99
CA GLY A 41 -6.21 7.55 -5.89
C GLY A 41 -6.76 6.43 -6.78
N ILE A 42 -6.35 6.37 -8.05
CA ILE A 42 -6.78 5.29 -8.97
C ILE A 42 -6.39 3.89 -8.43
N LEU A 43 -5.18 3.74 -7.87
CA LEU A 43 -4.75 2.48 -7.27
C LEU A 43 -5.56 2.10 -6.03
N PHE A 44 -5.85 3.06 -5.15
CA PHE A 44 -6.71 2.84 -3.99
C PHE A 44 -8.14 2.50 -4.38
N LEU A 45 -8.68 3.13 -5.43
CA LEU A 45 -9.99 2.81 -5.97
C LEU A 45 -10.03 1.35 -6.46
N ARG A 46 -9.04 0.95 -7.27
CA ARG A 46 -8.91 -0.42 -7.77
C ARG A 46 -8.79 -1.43 -6.63
N ASN A 47 -7.95 -1.15 -5.64
CA ASN A 47 -7.77 -2.03 -4.50
C ASN A 47 -9.02 -2.12 -3.63
N GLY A 48 -9.70 -1.00 -3.39
CA GLY A 48 -10.95 -0.96 -2.64
C GLY A 48 -12.08 -1.74 -3.33
N MET A 49 -12.23 -1.60 -4.65
CA MET A 49 -13.17 -2.40 -5.45
C MET A 49 -12.90 -3.91 -5.31
N ARG A 50 -11.63 -4.33 -5.44
CA ARG A 50 -11.24 -5.74 -5.24
C ARG A 50 -11.60 -6.27 -3.86
N MET A 51 -11.58 -5.42 -2.83
CA MET A 51 -11.94 -5.81 -1.47
C MET A 51 -13.46 -5.97 -1.31
N LEU A 52 -14.26 -5.16 -1.99
CA LEU A 52 -15.73 -5.33 -2.04
C LEU A 52 -16.14 -6.57 -2.82
N ASP A 53 -15.47 -6.82 -3.94
CA ASP A 53 -15.72 -7.96 -4.82
C ASP A 53 -15.20 -9.28 -4.26
N SER A 54 -14.48 -9.23 -3.12
CA SER A 54 -13.95 -10.41 -2.48
C SER A 54 -15.09 -11.31 -1.97
N LYS A 55 -15.50 -12.26 -2.81
CA LYS A 55 -16.28 -13.43 -2.40
C LYS A 55 -15.37 -14.27 -1.51
N THR A 56 -15.41 -14.07 -0.20
CA THR A 56 -14.75 -14.97 0.76
C THR A 56 -15.26 -16.39 0.51
N GLY A 57 -14.42 -17.28 -0.02
CA GLY A 57 -14.86 -18.65 -0.23
C GLY A 57 -14.01 -19.58 -1.10
N ARG A 58 -12.69 -19.61 -0.95
CA ARG A 58 -12.02 -20.91 -0.95
C ARG A 58 -11.11 -20.95 0.27
N SER A 59 -11.53 -21.75 1.26
CA SER A 59 -10.58 -22.37 2.15
C SER A 59 -9.42 -22.89 1.29
N ARG A 60 -8.20 -22.54 1.70
CA ARG A 60 -6.92 -22.90 1.10
C ARG A 60 -6.73 -24.42 1.16
N THR A 61 -7.56 -25.16 0.44
CA THR A 61 -7.78 -26.62 0.60
C THR A 61 -8.30 -27.28 -0.68
N THR A 62 -8.08 -26.70 -1.86
CA THR A 62 -8.28 -27.43 -3.12
C THR A 62 -6.94 -27.66 -3.82
N PRO A 63 -6.55 -28.92 -4.09
CA PRO A 63 -5.29 -29.26 -4.75
C PRO A 63 -5.14 -28.67 -6.17
N ALA A 64 -6.22 -28.18 -6.78
CA ALA A 64 -6.16 -27.49 -8.07
C ALA A 64 -5.47 -26.10 -8.04
N GLU A 65 -5.24 -25.52 -6.86
CA GLU A 65 -4.45 -24.28 -6.70
C GLU A 65 -3.01 -24.60 -6.23
N GLN A 66 -2.69 -25.89 -6.01
CA GLN A 66 -1.31 -26.34 -5.82
C GLN A 66 -0.55 -26.41 -7.15
N GLU A 67 -1.24 -26.59 -8.28
CA GLU A 67 -0.59 -26.58 -9.59
C GLU A 67 -0.19 -25.17 -10.06
N GLU A 68 -0.96 -24.12 -9.70
CA GLU A 68 -0.46 -22.72 -9.79
C GLU A 68 0.61 -22.42 -8.73
N SER A 69 0.74 -23.28 -7.72
CA SER A 69 1.78 -23.19 -6.70
C SER A 69 3.09 -23.90 -7.05
N ASP A 70 3.10 -24.81 -8.03
CA ASP A 70 4.36 -25.35 -8.55
C ASP A 70 5.11 -24.32 -9.41
N GLU A 71 4.42 -23.27 -9.87
CA GLU A 71 5.06 -22.02 -10.34
C GLU A 71 5.30 -20.99 -9.21
N SER A 72 4.70 -21.19 -8.02
CA SER A 72 4.71 -20.22 -6.92
C SER A 72 5.67 -20.55 -5.76
N ASP A 73 6.23 -21.76 -5.70
CA ASP A 73 7.44 -22.03 -4.92
C ASP A 73 8.64 -21.22 -5.44
N ASP A 74 8.52 -20.67 -6.66
CA ASP A 74 9.42 -19.68 -7.23
C ASP A 74 9.07 -18.22 -6.86
N ILE A 75 7.96 -17.94 -6.15
CA ILE A 75 7.69 -16.59 -5.57
C ILE A 75 8.62 -16.30 -4.39
N ALA A 76 9.22 -17.34 -3.80
CA ALA A 76 10.30 -17.20 -2.83
C ALA A 76 11.68 -16.97 -3.47
N ILE A 77 11.81 -17.22 -4.78
CA ILE A 77 13.06 -17.10 -5.56
C ILE A 77 12.97 -15.92 -6.55
N SER A 78 11.78 -15.40 -6.81
CA SER A 78 11.58 -14.17 -7.58
C SER A 78 11.91 -12.95 -6.71
N PRO A 79 12.66 -11.96 -7.22
CA PRO A 79 12.89 -10.68 -6.55
C PRO A 79 11.60 -9.84 -6.32
N ILE A 80 10.42 -10.42 -6.50
CA ILE A 80 9.08 -9.82 -6.52
C ILE A 80 8.21 -10.29 -5.31
N GLY A 81 8.76 -11.01 -4.33
CA GLY A 81 8.08 -11.17 -3.01
C GLY A 81 8.12 -9.88 -2.15
N ILE A 82 9.11 -9.02 -2.42
CA ILE A 82 9.41 -7.75 -1.75
C ILE A 82 8.28 -6.68 -1.88
N PRO A 83 7.59 -6.50 -3.03
CA PRO A 83 6.59 -5.47 -3.21
C PRO A 83 5.16 -5.90 -2.83
N LEU A 84 4.93 -7.04 -2.16
CA LEU A 84 3.56 -7.39 -1.79
C LEU A 84 3.02 -6.45 -0.68
N ILE A 85 3.87 -6.11 0.29
CA ILE A 85 3.56 -5.10 1.34
C ILE A 85 3.89 -3.69 0.87
N ALA A 86 5.03 -3.50 0.20
CA ALA A 86 5.39 -2.25 -0.47
C ALA A 86 4.84 -2.21 -1.91
N GLY A 87 3.57 -2.56 -2.08
CA GLY A 87 2.94 -2.56 -3.40
C GLY A 87 2.86 -1.15 -3.99
N PRO A 88 2.49 -1.03 -5.26
CA PRO A 88 2.37 0.27 -5.93
C PRO A 88 1.44 1.23 -5.17
N GLY A 89 0.40 0.72 -4.49
CA GLY A 89 -0.45 1.52 -3.61
C GLY A 89 0.27 2.05 -2.35
N ALA A 90 1.10 1.22 -1.70
CA ALA A 90 1.86 1.64 -0.52
C ALA A 90 3.00 2.61 -0.89
N ILE A 91 3.65 2.40 -2.03
CA ILE A 91 4.64 3.33 -2.60
C ILE A 91 3.99 4.69 -2.84
N THR A 92 2.84 4.70 -3.51
CA THR A 92 2.15 5.96 -3.80
C THR A 92 1.66 6.66 -2.53
N ALA A 93 1.19 5.90 -1.53
CA ALA A 93 0.83 6.42 -0.21
C ALA A 93 2.03 7.10 0.49
N ALA A 94 3.19 6.44 0.49
CA ALA A 94 4.40 6.96 1.12
C ALA A 94 4.92 8.22 0.39
N MET A 95 4.85 8.24 -0.95
CA MET A 95 5.20 9.43 -1.74
C MET A 95 4.24 10.59 -1.47
N LEU A 96 2.93 10.34 -1.39
CA LEU A 96 1.95 11.37 -1.03
C LEU A 96 2.18 11.90 0.39
N LEU A 97 2.38 11.01 1.36
CA LEU A 97 2.62 11.42 2.74
C LEU A 97 3.90 12.24 2.88
N SER A 98 4.93 11.95 2.08
CA SER A 98 6.17 12.74 2.05
C SER A 98 6.01 14.17 1.53
N SER A 99 4.94 14.44 0.78
CA SER A 99 4.71 15.75 0.21
C SER A 99 3.97 16.71 1.13
N GLN A 100 3.25 16.18 2.12
CA GLN A 100 2.49 16.97 3.10
C GLN A 100 3.40 17.56 4.19
N THR A 101 4.71 17.34 4.11
CA THR A 101 5.65 17.60 5.19
C THR A 101 6.83 18.48 4.70
N PRO A 102 6.77 19.81 4.90
CA PRO A 102 7.67 20.76 4.22
C PRO A 102 9.05 20.99 4.88
N HIS A 103 9.39 20.39 6.02
CA HIS A 103 10.64 20.69 6.76
C HIS A 103 11.50 19.47 7.11
N LEU A 104 12.81 19.70 7.35
CA LEU A 104 13.81 18.70 7.76
C LEU A 104 13.41 17.94 9.04
N TYR A 105 12.78 18.62 9.99
CA TYR A 105 12.18 18.03 11.21
C TYR A 105 11.13 16.96 10.90
N SER A 106 10.54 17.02 9.72
CA SER A 106 9.43 16.17 9.32
C SER A 106 9.85 14.94 8.51
N TYR A 107 11.12 14.87 8.11
CA TYR A 107 11.71 13.63 7.60
C TYR A 107 11.83 12.57 8.71
N LEU A 108 12.21 12.97 9.94
CA LEU A 108 12.17 12.09 11.11
C LEU A 108 10.74 11.62 11.39
N THR A 109 9.75 12.50 11.31
CA THR A 109 8.32 12.16 11.49
C THR A 109 7.85 11.14 10.45
N LEU A 110 8.28 11.30 9.19
CA LEU A 110 7.96 10.36 8.12
C LEU A 110 8.58 8.98 8.36
N VAL A 111 9.88 8.93 8.66
CA VAL A 111 10.58 7.68 8.95
C VAL A 111 9.96 6.98 10.16
N PHE A 112 9.63 7.74 11.21
CA PHE A 112 8.95 7.22 12.39
C PHE A 112 7.55 6.69 12.05
N SER A 113 6.79 7.38 11.20
CA SER A 113 5.46 6.95 10.76
C SER A 113 5.53 5.65 9.96
N ILE A 114 6.45 5.56 9.00
CA ILE A 114 6.69 4.34 8.20
C ILE A 114 7.13 3.19 9.11
N PHE A 115 8.05 3.43 10.03
CA PHE A 115 8.51 2.44 11.01
C PHE A 115 7.35 1.95 11.89
N PHE A 116 6.54 2.87 12.40
CA PHE A 116 5.40 2.55 13.25
C PHE A 116 4.37 1.69 12.52
N VAL A 117 3.98 2.07 11.30
CA VAL A 117 3.05 1.30 10.47
C VAL A 117 3.61 -0.09 10.16
N LEU A 118 4.88 -0.20 9.78
CA LEU A 118 5.49 -1.50 9.45
C LEU A 118 5.69 -2.39 10.68
N SER A 119 5.94 -1.80 11.85
CA SER A 119 5.95 -2.53 13.12
C SER A 119 4.56 -3.09 13.44
N LEU A 120 3.50 -2.29 13.23
CA LEU A 120 2.12 -2.74 13.40
C LEU A 120 1.77 -3.87 12.43
N VAL A 121 2.14 -3.74 11.15
CA VAL A 121 1.97 -4.79 10.13
C VAL A 121 2.71 -6.07 10.53
N TYR A 122 3.95 -5.96 11.02
CA TYR A 122 4.72 -7.09 11.50
C TYR A 122 4.02 -7.82 12.66
N ILE A 123 3.47 -7.08 13.62
CA ILE A 123 2.71 -7.64 14.75
C ILE A 123 1.45 -8.34 14.23
N ILE A 124 0.67 -7.68 13.37
CA ILE A 124 -0.57 -8.26 12.79
C ILE A 124 -0.25 -9.56 12.04
N LEU A 125 0.81 -9.59 11.23
CA LEU A 125 1.23 -10.80 10.53
C LEU A 125 1.69 -11.90 11.48
N ARG A 126 2.43 -11.55 12.54
CA ARG A 126 2.88 -12.50 13.57
C ARG A 126 1.71 -13.14 14.30
N TYR A 127 0.65 -12.39 14.55
CA TYR A 127 -0.57 -12.87 15.20
C TYR A 127 -1.71 -13.16 14.22
N GLY A 128 -1.42 -13.33 12.92
CA GLY A 128 -2.43 -13.51 11.89
C GLY A 128 -3.36 -14.70 12.16
N ASN A 129 -2.82 -15.84 12.58
CA ASN A 129 -3.61 -17.01 12.95
C ASN A 129 -4.54 -16.76 14.14
N LEU A 130 -4.14 -15.89 15.07
CA LEU A 130 -4.97 -15.49 16.20
C LEU A 130 -6.09 -14.55 15.73
N LEU A 131 -5.79 -13.59 14.86
CA LEU A 131 -6.82 -12.75 14.21
C LEU A 131 -7.84 -13.60 13.46
N LEU A 132 -7.38 -14.61 12.70
CA LEU A 132 -8.27 -15.50 11.96
C LEU A 132 -9.21 -16.28 12.88
N ARG A 133 -8.70 -16.75 14.03
CA ARG A 133 -9.52 -17.46 15.02
C ARG A 133 -10.47 -16.53 15.79
N LEU A 134 -10.06 -15.29 16.06
CA LEU A 134 -10.86 -14.33 16.83
C LEU A 134 -12.02 -13.75 16.01
N LEU A 135 -11.76 -13.38 14.75
CA LEU A 135 -12.73 -12.72 13.88
C LEU A 135 -13.59 -13.71 13.08
N GLY A 136 -13.07 -14.91 12.83
CA GLY A 136 -13.68 -15.87 11.92
C GLY A 136 -13.75 -15.38 10.48
N THR A 137 -14.23 -16.23 9.57
CA THR A 137 -14.33 -15.91 8.14
C THR A 137 -15.31 -14.76 7.86
N THR A 138 -16.42 -14.72 8.59
CA THR A 138 -17.44 -13.66 8.45
C THR A 138 -16.94 -12.31 8.95
N GLY A 139 -16.26 -12.26 10.11
CA GLY A 139 -15.74 -11.01 10.65
C GLY A 139 -14.65 -10.40 9.77
N ILE A 140 -13.75 -11.23 9.24
CA ILE A 140 -12.74 -10.80 8.25
C ILE A 140 -13.42 -10.22 7.02
N ARG A 141 -14.48 -10.84 6.51
CA ARG A 141 -15.21 -10.34 5.34
C ARG A 141 -15.82 -8.96 5.58
N ILE A 142 -16.46 -8.77 6.74
CA ILE A 142 -17.04 -7.47 7.11
C ILE A 142 -15.93 -6.40 7.15
N ILE A 143 -14.81 -6.70 7.80
CA ILE A 143 -13.66 -5.78 7.88
C ILE A 143 -13.10 -5.48 6.49
N GLN A 144 -12.97 -6.48 5.62
CA GLN A 144 -12.51 -6.27 4.24
C GLN A 144 -13.43 -5.34 3.46
N ILE A 145 -14.75 -5.50 3.58
CA ILE A 145 -15.73 -4.62 2.94
C ILE A 145 -15.59 -3.19 3.48
N LEU A 146 -15.51 -3.03 4.80
CA LEU A 146 -15.36 -1.71 5.43
C LEU A 146 -14.06 -1.02 5.00
N MET A 147 -12.93 -1.73 5.00
CA MET A 147 -11.65 -1.22 4.51
C MET A 147 -11.71 -0.88 3.03
N GLY A 148 -12.41 -1.69 2.22
CA GLY A 148 -12.65 -1.40 0.80
C GLY A 148 -13.38 -0.08 0.60
N ILE A 149 -14.48 0.15 1.34
CA ILE A 149 -15.23 1.43 1.30
C ILE A 149 -14.33 2.59 1.70
N ILE A 150 -13.59 2.47 2.81
CA ILE A 150 -12.69 3.54 3.29
C ILE A 150 -11.60 3.87 2.27
N LEU A 151 -10.97 2.85 1.67
CA LEU A 151 -9.94 3.07 0.64
C LEU A 151 -10.49 3.76 -0.60
N MET A 152 -11.70 3.44 -1.04
CA MET A 152 -12.33 4.13 -2.17
C MET A 152 -12.68 5.58 -1.83
N VAL A 153 -13.08 5.89 -0.60
CA VAL A 153 -13.30 7.28 -0.18
C VAL A 153 -11.98 8.06 -0.20
N ILE A 154 -10.91 7.48 0.36
CA ILE A 154 -9.55 8.07 0.32
C ILE A 154 -9.09 8.25 -1.14
N ALA A 155 -9.42 7.31 -2.02
CA ALA A 155 -9.12 7.39 -3.44
C ALA A 155 -9.76 8.61 -4.11
N VAL A 156 -11.06 8.78 -3.93
CA VAL A 156 -11.81 9.91 -4.49
C VAL A 156 -11.25 11.23 -3.95
N GLN A 157 -10.98 11.32 -2.64
CA GLN A 157 -10.37 12.52 -2.06
C GLN A 157 -8.99 12.83 -2.65
N SER A 158 -8.16 11.81 -2.88
CA SER A 158 -6.83 11.98 -3.47
C SER A 158 -6.91 12.50 -4.92
N ILE A 159 -7.87 12.01 -5.71
CA ILE A 159 -8.11 12.49 -7.08
C ILE A 159 -8.61 13.94 -7.07
N ILE A 160 -9.53 14.28 -6.17
CA ILE A 160 -10.06 15.65 -6.01
C ILE A 160 -8.93 16.61 -5.65
N ASN A 161 -8.11 16.27 -4.64
CA ASN A 161 -7.00 17.10 -4.19
C ASN A 161 -5.97 17.31 -5.31
N GLY A 162 -5.62 16.23 -6.03
CA GLY A 162 -4.73 16.32 -7.19
C GLY A 162 -5.29 17.23 -8.28
N SER A 163 -6.56 17.04 -8.65
CA SER A 163 -7.23 17.82 -9.71
C SER A 163 -7.38 19.30 -9.34
N LEU A 164 -7.77 19.59 -8.10
CA LEU A 164 -7.91 20.97 -7.61
C LEU A 164 -6.56 21.69 -7.52
N SER A 165 -5.51 20.99 -7.10
CA SER A 165 -4.15 21.56 -7.05
C SER A 165 -3.66 21.97 -8.45
N ILE A 166 -3.91 21.15 -9.46
CA ILE A 166 -3.60 21.48 -10.87
C ILE A 166 -4.38 22.72 -11.32
N TYR A 167 -5.69 22.75 -11.05
CA TYR A 167 -6.54 23.87 -11.45
C TYR A 167 -6.13 25.19 -10.77
N ASN A 168 -5.84 25.16 -9.47
CA ASN A 168 -5.42 26.34 -8.73
C ASN A 168 -4.02 26.82 -9.16
N SER A 169 -3.12 25.90 -9.51
CA SER A 169 -1.79 26.24 -10.03
C SER A 169 -1.85 26.89 -11.42
N GLN A 170 -2.89 26.66 -12.21
CA GLN A 170 -3.11 27.32 -13.51
C GLN A 170 -3.74 28.71 -13.40
N ILE A 171 -4.38 29.05 -12.27
CA ILE A 171 -5.03 30.36 -12.06
C ILE A 171 -4.07 31.39 -11.43
N ILE A 172 -3.02 30.92 -10.73
CA ILE A 172 -2.06 31.78 -10.03
C ILE A 172 -0.85 32.16 -10.93
N HIS A 173 -0.79 31.63 -12.16
CA HIS A 173 0.14 32.03 -13.23
C HIS A 173 -0.59 32.71 -14.37
#